data_AF-A0A9D1AH32-F1
#
_entry.id   AF-A0A9D1AH32-F1
#
_cell.length_a   1.000
_cell.length_b   1.000
_cell.length_c   1.000
_cell.angle_alpha   90.00
_cell.angle_beta   90.00
_cell.angle_gamma   90.00
#
_symmetry.space_group_name_H-M   'P 1'
#
loop_
_entity.id
_entity.type
_entity.pdbx_description
1 polymer ?
#
loop_
_entity_poly.entity_id
_entity_poly.type
_entity_poly.pdbx_seq_one_letter_code
_entity_poly.pdbx_strand_id
1 'polypeptide(L)'
;MDELICFAAVEFVDDENVVGIKYWYACPFTYVKAGDEVIAPLGRHNRLQKGVVREVRFAEPYNAPYPMYLIKYVKEVVTTKEL
;
A
#
# COMPACT_ATOMS: atom_id res chain seq x y z
N MET A 1 -12.21 4.31 -21.39
CA MET A 1 -10.80 4.07 -21.06
C MET A 1 -10.76 4.12 -19.55
N ASP A 2 -10.62 2.97 -18.92
CA ASP A 2 -10.67 2.92 -17.45
C ASP A 2 -9.41 3.57 -16.91
N GLU A 3 -9.58 4.44 -15.92
CA GLU A 3 -8.46 5.12 -15.26
C GLU A 3 -7.63 4.08 -14.50
N LEU A 4 -6.32 4.07 -14.73
CA LEU A 4 -5.41 3.16 -14.05
C LEU A 4 -5.36 3.51 -12.55
N ILE A 5 -5.53 2.49 -11.70
CA ILE A 5 -5.41 2.63 -10.25
C ILE A 5 -3.99 2.28 -9.83
N CYS A 6 -3.40 3.11 -8.96
CA CYS A 6 -2.15 2.80 -8.30
C CYS A 6 -2.39 1.82 -7.15
N PHE A 7 -1.68 0.70 -7.16
CA PHE A 7 -1.69 -0.30 -6.09
C PHE A 7 -0.29 -0.40 -5.48
N ALA A 8 -0.22 -0.39 -4.16
CA ALA A 8 1.04 -0.53 -3.42
C ALA A 8 1.01 -1.82 -2.59
N ALA A 9 2.01 -2.66 -2.74
CA ALA A 9 2.27 -3.75 -1.82
C ALA A 9 3.13 -3.23 -0.67
N VAL A 10 2.57 -3.26 0.53
CA VAL A 10 3.17 -2.72 1.75
C VAL A 10 3.56 -3.88 2.68
N GLU A 11 4.76 -3.81 3.23
CA GLU A 11 5.24 -4.68 4.30
C GLU A 11 5.34 -3.90 5.62
N PHE A 12 4.78 -4.44 6.69
CA PHE A 12 4.86 -3.85 8.03
C PHE A 12 6.09 -4.43 8.76
N VAL A 13 7.25 -3.84 8.49
CA VAL A 13 8.56 -4.37 8.94
C VAL A 13 8.75 -4.36 10.46
N ASP A 14 8.01 -3.51 11.18
CA ASP A 14 8.08 -3.35 12.63
C ASP A 14 7.07 -4.24 13.40
N ASP A 15 6.22 -5.01 12.71
CA ASP A 15 5.24 -5.94 13.32
C ASP A 15 5.68 -7.39 13.08
N GLU A 16 6.28 -8.01 14.11
CA GLU A 16 6.84 -9.37 14.07
C GLU A 16 5.83 -10.45 13.65
N ASN A 17 4.52 -10.19 13.78
CA ASN A 17 3.49 -11.15 13.40
C ASN A 17 3.27 -11.22 11.88
N VAL A 18 3.71 -10.20 11.14
CA VAL A 18 3.42 -10.04 9.71
C VAL A 18 4.63 -9.61 8.87
N VAL A 19 5.80 -9.38 9.49
CA VAL A 19 7.05 -9.09 8.79
C VAL A 19 7.34 -10.15 7.72
N GLY A 20 7.82 -9.72 6.55
CA GLY A 20 7.99 -10.56 5.36
C GLY A 20 6.71 -10.79 4.54
N ILE A 21 5.53 -10.39 5.02
CA ILE A 21 4.27 -10.49 4.27
C ILE A 21 3.96 -9.18 3.56
N LYS A 22 3.64 -9.27 2.26
CA LYS A 22 3.17 -8.13 1.45
C LYS A 22 1.64 -8.06 1.45
N TYR A 23 1.11 -6.88 1.76
CA TYR A 23 -0.31 -6.59 1.71
C TYR A 23 -0.59 -5.55 0.62
N TRP A 24 -1.54 -5.86 -0.27
CA TRP A 24 -1.92 -4.94 -1.34
C TRP A 24 -2.93 -3.90 -0.87
N TYR A 25 -2.66 -2.65 -1.21
CA TYR A 25 -3.52 -1.50 -0.96
C TYR A 25 -3.79 -0.74 -2.25
N ALA A 26 -4.99 -0.17 -2.38
CA ALA A 26 -5.21 0.91 -3.32
C ALA A 26 -4.51 2.16 -2.78
N CYS A 27 -3.74 2.82 -3.62
CA CYS A 27 -2.95 3.98 -3.24
C CYS A 27 -3.46 5.21 -4.00
N PRO A 28 -4.00 6.24 -3.32
CA PRO A 28 -4.41 7.48 -3.98
C PRO A 28 -3.21 8.35 -4.39
N PHE A 29 -1.99 7.98 -3.97
CA PHE A 29 -0.77 8.72 -4.23
C PHE A 29 0.01 8.08 -5.38
N THR A 30 -0.09 8.65 -6.57
CA THR A 30 0.52 8.09 -7.80
C THR A 30 2.04 8.29 -7.88
N TYR A 31 2.62 9.09 -6.99
CA TYR A 31 4.07 9.33 -6.91
C TYR A 31 4.80 8.34 -5.98
N VAL A 32 4.08 7.45 -5.30
CA VAL A 32 4.67 6.45 -4.41
C VAL A 32 5.57 5.50 -5.20
N LYS A 33 6.74 5.17 -4.63
CA LYS A 33 7.71 4.22 -5.17
C LYS A 33 8.09 3.17 -4.13
N ALA A 34 8.69 2.08 -4.59
CA ALA A 34 9.28 1.09 -3.68
C ALA A 34 10.37 1.76 -2.81
N GLY A 35 10.36 1.45 -1.52
CA GLY A 35 11.20 2.06 -0.49
C GLY A 35 10.52 3.17 0.31
N ASP A 36 9.44 3.78 -0.20
CA ASP A 36 8.71 4.80 0.56
C ASP A 36 8.04 4.21 1.80
N GLU A 37 8.03 4.97 2.89
CA GLU A 37 7.22 4.65 4.07
C GLU A 37 5.80 5.21 3.89
N VAL A 38 4.80 4.45 4.32
CA VAL A 38 3.38 4.81 4.25
C VAL A 38 2.66 4.44 5.54
N ILE A 39 1.56 5.12 5.83
CA ILE A 39 0.61 4.70 6.88
C ILE A 39 -0.56 3.97 6.22
N ALA A 40 -0.83 2.74 6.68
CA ALA A 40 -1.91 1.91 6.15
C ALA A 40 -2.59 1.08 7.25
N PRO A 41 -3.88 0.74 7.10
CA PRO A 41 -4.61 -0.07 8.07
C PRO A 41 -4.28 -1.56 7.94
N LEU A 42 -3.87 -2.19 9.04
CA LEU A 42 -3.60 -3.63 9.13
C LEU A 42 -4.66 -4.37 9.96
N GLY A 43 -4.95 -5.62 9.56
CA GLY A 43 -5.82 -6.54 10.31
C GLY A 43 -7.30 -6.15 10.37
N ARG A 44 -8.10 -6.90 11.14
CA ARG A 44 -9.56 -6.72 11.24
C ARG A 44 -9.98 -5.38 11.84
N HIS A 45 -9.18 -4.86 12.75
CA HIS A 45 -9.47 -3.60 13.47
C HIS A 45 -8.92 -2.36 12.77
N ASN A 46 -8.34 -2.51 11.57
CA ASN A 46 -7.80 -1.40 10.79
C ASN A 46 -6.86 -0.49 11.58
N ARG A 47 -6.02 -1.07 12.45
CA ARG A 47 -5.02 -0.30 13.19
C ARG A 47 -4.06 0.30 12.16
N LEU A 48 -3.88 1.62 12.22
CA LEU A 48 -2.94 2.31 11.37
C LEU A 48 -1.53 1.96 11.84
N GLN A 49 -0.71 1.50 10.91
CA GLN A 49 0.68 1.20 11.15
C GLN A 49 1.52 1.75 10.01
N LYS A 50 2.79 2.02 10.30
CA LYS A 50 3.77 2.38 9.31
C LYS A 50 4.25 1.11 8.60
N GLY A 51 4.35 1.16 7.28
CA GLY A 51 4.89 0.08 6.47
C GLY A 51 5.75 0.62 5.34
N VAL A 52 6.56 -0.25 4.75
CA VAL A 52 7.45 0.07 3.64
C VAL A 52 6.82 -0.46 2.35
N VAL A 53 6.73 0.39 1.34
CA VAL A 53 6.27 -0.02 0.01
C VAL A 53 7.34 -0.90 -0.63
N ARG A 54 6.97 -2.11 -1.03
CA ARG A 54 7.87 -3.06 -1.69
C ARG A 54 7.68 -3.12 -3.20
N GLU A 55 6.48 -2.80 -3.68
CA GLU A 55 6.13 -2.83 -5.10
C GLU A 55 4.97 -1.88 -5.37
N VAL A 56 4.99 -1.25 -6.55
CA VAL A 56 3.92 -0.37 -7.03
C VAL A 56 3.46 -0.87 -8.40
N ARG A 57 2.15 -0.95 -8.60
CA ARG A 57 1.54 -1.43 -9.83
C ARG A 57 0.40 -0.51 -10.25
N PHE A 58 0.40 -0.09 -11.52
CA PHE A 58 -0.73 0.60 -12.13
C PHE A 58 -1.53 -0.40 -12.97
N ALA A 59 -2.82 -0.54 -12.72
CA ALA A 59 -3.68 -1.49 -13.42
C ALA A 59 -5.14 -1.00 -13.46
N GLU A 60 -5.92 -1.48 -14.43
CA GLU A 60 -7.37 -1.29 -14.40
C GLU A 60 -8.00 -2.02 -13.19
N PRO A 61 -9.21 -1.62 -12.74
CA PRO A 61 -9.87 -2.25 -11.59
C PRO A 61 -10.08 -3.77 -11.73
N TYR A 62 -10.33 -4.27 -12.96
CA TYR A 62 -10.52 -5.70 -13.22
C TYR A 62 -9.22 -6.51 -13.21
N ASN A 63 -8.07 -5.83 -13.29
CA ASN A 63 -6.72 -6.38 -13.19
C ASN A 63 -6.08 -6.12 -11.80
N ALA A 64 -6.88 -5.71 -10.80
CA ALA A 64 -6.39 -5.39 -9.46
C ALA A 64 -5.71 -6.61 -8.79
N PRO A 65 -4.61 -6.40 -8.03
CA PRO A 65 -3.90 -7.49 -7.36
C PRO A 65 -4.66 -8.08 -6.16
N TYR A 66 -5.80 -7.48 -5.79
CA TYR A 66 -6.68 -7.90 -4.72
C TYR A 66 -8.13 -7.46 -5.04
N PRO A 67 -9.18 -8.17 -4.59
CA PRO A 67 -10.56 -7.80 -4.90
C PRO A 67 -10.88 -6.36 -4.48
N MET A 68 -11.30 -5.54 -5.45
CA MET A 68 -11.53 -4.09 -5.26
C MET A 68 -12.53 -3.77 -4.14
N TYR A 69 -13.55 -4.60 -3.92
CA TYR A 69 -14.54 -4.37 -2.87
C TYR A 69 -14.04 -4.69 -1.46
N LEU A 70 -12.85 -5.29 -1.31
CA LEU A 70 -12.21 -5.61 -0.04
C LEU A 70 -10.89 -4.86 0.17
N ILE A 71 -10.31 -4.29 -0.89
CA ILE A 71 -9.00 -3.65 -0.81
C ILE A 71 -9.06 -2.43 0.10
N LYS A 72 -8.03 -2.28 0.93
CA LYS A 72 -7.89 -1.13 1.81
C LYS A 72 -7.05 -0.06 1.11
N TYR A 73 -7.06 1.14 1.69
CA TYR A 73 -6.35 2.28 1.13
C TYR A 73 -5.15 2.67 1.97
N VAL A 74 -4.05 3.04 1.30
CA VAL A 74 -2.99 3.85 1.92
C VAL A 74 -3.59 5.16 2.40
N LYS A 75 -3.24 5.57 3.62
CA LYS A 75 -3.78 6.78 4.26
C LYS A 75 -2.84 7.97 4.14
N GLU A 76 -1.55 7.72 4.15
CA GLU A 76 -0.53 8.78 4.13
C GLU A 76 0.77 8.22 3.55
N VAL A 77 1.54 9.09 2.87
CA VAL A 77 2.93 8.81 2.49
C VAL A 77 3.83 9.57 3.44
N VAL A 78 4.67 8.84 4.17
CA VAL A 78 5.65 9.37 5.13
C VAL A 78 6.99 9.45 4.38
N THR A 79 7.06 10.29 3.35
CA THR A 79 8.30 10.43 2.58
C THR A 79 9.40 10.96 3.51
N THR A 80 10.48 10.20 3.67
CA THR A 80 11.74 10.79 4.13
C THR A 80 12.19 11.74 3.03
N LYS A 81 12.04 13.05 3.24
CA LYS A 81 12.69 14.03 2.37
C LYS A 81 14.18 13.70 2.34
N GLU A 82 14.68 13.21 1.22
CA GLU A 82 16.09 13.41 0.90
C GLU A 82 16.28 14.93 0.80
N LEU A 83 17.09 15.48 1.73
CA LEU A 83 17.64 16.82 1.66
C LEU A 83 18.61 16.93 0.49
#